data_AF-A0A2D7IMD0-F1
#
_entry.id   AF-A0A2D7IMD0-F1
#
_cell.length_a   1.000
_cell.length_b   1.000
_cell.length_c   1.000
_cell.angle_alpha   90.00
_cell.angle_beta   90.00
_cell.angle_gamma   90.00
#
_symmetry.space_group_name_H-M   'P 1'
#
loop_
_entity.id
_entity.type
_entity.pdbx_description
1 polymer ?
#
loop_
_entity_poly.entity_id
_entity_poly.type
_entity_poly.pdbx_seq_one_letter_code
_entity_poly.pdbx_strand_id
1 'polypeptide(L)'
;MNRSELIKALLNKSSLSVKELAKKLDINRSNYYLWTSSRSVPKQSTINRLAEILNLKVIWYDQNEGEIKELEESITGESNTHDLIHYQRQEIKRLQYENERLKQNSVESILFSEQEYDWSTTVDIKVTFNGIKRRIKKIENIGSLAKHLKTTEKELLPYFDLNKWHRMNDHPINNIITSQSLKNLAKKTAIFTDIIKNFKNLGKFFSGDHFITIFVDYSFKGNLCRTICYCKIIESTKISIVNKCKILSD
;
A
#
# COMPACT_ATOMS: atom_id res chain seq x y z
N MET A 1 -24.22 -6.02 -55.11
CA MET A 1 -25.10 -5.04 -54.44
C MET A 1 -24.60 -3.65 -54.79
N ASN A 2 -25.49 -2.71 -55.10
CA ASN A 2 -25.07 -1.32 -55.34
C ASN A 2 -24.76 -0.60 -54.00
N ARG A 3 -24.10 0.56 -54.05
CA ARG A 3 -23.71 1.33 -52.86
C ARG A 3 -24.87 1.68 -51.92
N SER A 4 -26.06 1.95 -52.45
CA SER A 4 -27.23 2.24 -51.62
C SER A 4 -27.75 0.98 -50.91
N GLU A 5 -27.65 -0.18 -51.54
CA GLU A 5 -28.01 -1.47 -50.94
C GLU A 5 -26.99 -1.91 -49.89
N LEU A 6 -25.70 -1.72 -50.17
CA LEU A 6 -24.60 -2.05 -49.26
C LEU A 6 -24.73 -1.29 -47.93
N ILE A 7 -24.93 0.03 -47.99
CA ILE A 7 -25.08 0.84 -46.76
C ILE A 7 -26.32 0.41 -45.97
N LYS A 8 -27.46 0.16 -46.63
CA LYS A 8 -28.68 -0.28 -45.94
C LYS A 8 -28.51 -1.64 -45.28
N ALA A 9 -27.88 -2.59 -45.98
CA ALA A 9 -27.63 -3.92 -45.44
C ALA A 9 -26.72 -3.88 -44.21
N LEU A 10 -25.65 -3.07 -44.25
CA LEU A 10 -24.76 -2.87 -43.09
C LEU A 10 -25.49 -2.19 -41.92
N LEU A 11 -26.27 -1.14 -42.18
CA LEU A 11 -27.04 -0.45 -41.12
C LEU A 11 -28.08 -1.37 -40.49
N ASN A 12 -28.76 -2.22 -41.27
CA ASN A 12 -29.73 -3.18 -40.77
C ASN A 12 -29.10 -4.34 -40.00
N LYS A 13 -27.86 -4.71 -40.33
CA LYS A 13 -27.08 -5.70 -39.55
C LYS A 13 -26.53 -5.14 -38.25
N SER A 14 -26.51 -3.82 -38.08
CA SER A 14 -26.00 -3.20 -36.87
C SER A 14 -27.00 -3.26 -35.71
N SER A 15 -26.55 -3.76 -34.56
CA SER A 15 -27.28 -3.66 -33.29
C SER A 15 -27.06 -2.33 -32.56
N LEU A 16 -26.27 -1.42 -33.14
CA LEU A 16 -25.89 -0.15 -32.51
C LEU A 16 -26.98 0.90 -32.69
N SER A 17 -27.15 1.76 -31.69
CA SER A 17 -28.07 2.89 -31.80
C SER A 17 -27.58 3.91 -32.83
N VAL A 18 -28.50 4.69 -33.42
CA VAL A 18 -28.17 5.78 -34.37
C VAL A 18 -27.16 6.77 -33.78
N LYS A 19 -27.24 7.04 -32.46
CA LYS A 19 -26.31 7.91 -31.75
C LYS A 19 -24.90 7.34 -31.70
N GLU A 20 -24.76 6.03 -31.47
CA GLU A 20 -23.47 5.35 -31.41
C GLU A 20 -22.84 5.21 -32.79
N LEU A 21 -23.64 4.88 -33.82
CA LEU A 21 -23.18 4.83 -35.21
C LEU A 21 -22.66 6.18 -35.67
N ALA A 22 -23.42 7.25 -35.42
CA ALA A 22 -23.01 8.61 -35.77
C ALA A 22 -21.68 9.01 -35.11
N LYS A 23 -21.50 8.65 -33.83
CA LYS A 23 -20.26 8.91 -33.09
C LYS A 23 -19.08 8.09 -33.62
N LYS A 24 -19.26 6.78 -33.87
CA LYS A 24 -18.18 5.90 -34.34
C LYS A 24 -17.73 6.21 -35.78
N LEU A 25 -18.68 6.60 -36.63
CA LEU A 25 -18.41 7.00 -38.01
C LEU A 25 -17.98 8.46 -38.17
N ASP A 26 -18.09 9.26 -37.11
CA ASP A 26 -17.84 10.71 -37.12
C ASP A 26 -18.70 11.44 -38.17
N ILE A 27 -20.01 11.23 -38.08
CA ILE A 27 -21.01 11.80 -38.99
C ILE A 27 -22.18 12.41 -38.24
N ASN A 28 -22.94 13.29 -38.91
CA ASN A 28 -24.21 13.76 -38.37
C ASN A 28 -25.25 12.62 -38.34
N ARG A 29 -26.06 12.55 -37.28
CA ARG A 29 -27.18 11.59 -37.16
C ARG A 29 -28.17 11.70 -38.31
N SER A 30 -28.34 12.87 -38.91
CA SER A 30 -29.20 13.06 -40.09
C SER A 30 -28.76 12.18 -41.28
N ASN A 31 -27.46 11.94 -41.43
CA ASN A 31 -26.91 11.12 -42.53
C ASN A 31 -27.40 9.68 -42.47
N TYR A 32 -27.60 9.12 -41.27
CA TYR A 32 -28.18 7.78 -41.09
C TYR A 32 -29.55 7.69 -41.78
N TYR A 33 -30.45 8.64 -41.50
CA TYR A 33 -31.81 8.64 -42.06
C TYR A 33 -31.83 8.92 -43.57
N LEU A 34 -30.88 9.72 -44.07
CA LEU A 34 -30.75 9.96 -45.50
C LEU A 34 -30.26 8.70 -46.25
N TRP A 35 -29.40 7.91 -45.64
CA TRP A 35 -28.90 6.66 -46.24
C TRP A 35 -29.94 5.53 -46.19
N THR A 36 -30.68 5.40 -45.08
CA THR A 36 -31.77 4.40 -44.98
C THR A 36 -32.92 4.69 -45.95
N SER A 37 -33.18 5.98 -46.23
CA SER A 37 -34.17 6.41 -47.21
C SER A 37 -33.65 6.51 -48.66
N SER A 38 -32.39 6.14 -48.93
CA SER A 38 -31.73 6.30 -50.25
C SER A 38 -31.69 7.74 -50.79
N ARG A 39 -31.93 8.75 -49.95
CA ARG A 39 -31.87 10.17 -50.34
C ARG A 39 -30.44 10.68 -50.51
N SER A 40 -29.46 9.97 -49.95
CA SER A 40 -28.04 10.18 -50.24
C SER A 40 -27.28 8.87 -50.15
N VAL A 41 -26.11 8.82 -50.80
CA VAL A 41 -25.25 7.64 -50.83
C VAL A 41 -23.86 8.02 -50.30
N PRO A 42 -23.37 7.38 -49.22
CA PRO A 42 -22.07 7.69 -48.65
C PRO A 42 -20.93 7.23 -49.56
N LYS A 43 -19.75 7.85 -49.42
CA LYS A 43 -18.51 7.45 -50.11
C LYS A 43 -18.13 6.00 -49.76
N GLN A 44 -17.43 5.32 -50.66
CA GLN A 44 -16.95 3.94 -50.43
C GLN A 44 -16.14 3.82 -49.13
N SER A 45 -15.31 4.81 -48.81
CA SER A 45 -14.55 4.85 -47.56
C SER A 45 -15.43 4.82 -46.31
N THR A 46 -16.57 5.51 -46.32
CA THR A 46 -17.54 5.50 -45.22
C THR A 46 -18.26 4.16 -45.12
N ILE A 47 -18.56 3.51 -46.25
CA ILE A 47 -19.17 2.18 -46.30
C ILE A 47 -18.19 1.14 -45.74
N ASN A 48 -16.91 1.20 -46.13
CA ASN A 48 -15.86 0.32 -45.61
C ASN A 48 -15.68 0.48 -44.10
N ARG A 49 -15.63 1.73 -43.61
CA ARG A 49 -15.52 2.01 -42.17
C ARG A 49 -16.70 1.47 -41.37
N LEU A 50 -17.92 1.52 -41.92
CA LEU A 50 -19.08 0.90 -41.29
C LEU A 50 -18.95 -0.63 -41.27
N ALA A 51 -18.51 -1.24 -42.38
CA ALA A 51 -18.29 -2.68 -42.44
C ALA A 51 -17.25 -3.14 -41.40
N GLU A 52 -16.14 -2.41 -41.26
CA GLU A 52 -15.10 -2.68 -40.25
C GLU A 52 -15.64 -2.60 -38.81
N ILE A 53 -16.47 -1.60 -38.49
CA ILE A 53 -17.12 -1.49 -37.17
C ILE A 53 -17.98 -2.72 -36.86
N LEU A 54 -18.53 -3.36 -37.89
CA LEU A 54 -19.37 -4.56 -37.80
C LEU A 54 -18.57 -5.86 -37.98
N ASN A 55 -17.24 -5.79 -38.03
CA ASN A 55 -16.35 -6.92 -38.30
C ASN A 55 -16.64 -7.64 -39.63
N LEU A 56 -16.95 -6.85 -40.66
CA LEU A 56 -17.23 -7.30 -42.03
C LEU A 56 -16.28 -6.57 -43.00
N LYS A 57 -16.15 -7.10 -44.22
CA LYS A 57 -15.46 -6.45 -45.33
C LYS A 57 -16.40 -6.25 -46.50
N VAL A 58 -16.24 -5.14 -47.22
CA VAL A 58 -16.85 -4.96 -48.54
C VAL A 58 -15.79 -5.22 -49.61
N ILE A 59 -16.06 -6.17 -50.50
CA ILE A 59 -15.26 -6.39 -51.70
C ILE A 59 -15.95 -5.62 -52.83
N TRP A 60 -15.23 -4.64 -53.37
CA TRP A 60 -15.72 -3.82 -54.48
C TRP A 60 -15.37 -4.48 -55.81
N TYR A 61 -16.36 -4.63 -56.68
CA TYR A 61 -16.15 -5.04 -58.06
C TYR A 61 -15.90 -3.83 -58.96
N ASP A 62 -16.50 -2.68 -58.62
CA ASP A 62 -16.23 -1.40 -59.25
C ASP A 62 -16.48 -0.22 -58.27
N GLN A 63 -16.64 1.00 -58.80
CA GLN A 63 -16.85 2.22 -58.00
C GLN A 63 -18.23 2.28 -57.30
N ASN A 64 -19.19 1.46 -57.70
CA ASN A 64 -20.58 1.49 -57.25
C ASN A 64 -21.17 0.13 -56.85
N GLU A 65 -20.50 -0.97 -57.15
CA GLU A 65 -20.95 -2.33 -56.88
C GLU A 65 -19.94 -3.13 -56.06
N GLY A 66 -20.46 -3.92 -55.12
CA GLY A 66 -19.67 -4.82 -54.31
C GLY A 66 -20.52 -5.84 -53.56
N GLU A 67 -19.83 -6.66 -52.77
CA GLU A 67 -20.39 -7.69 -51.90
C GLU A 67 -19.88 -7.53 -50.46
N ILE A 68 -20.70 -7.93 -49.48
CA ILE A 68 -20.31 -7.96 -48.06
C ILE A 68 -19.86 -9.38 -47.73
N LYS A 69 -18.64 -9.52 -47.25
CA LYS A 69 -18.09 -10.77 -46.73
C LYS A 69 -17.76 -10.64 -45.25
N GLU A 70 -17.72 -11.78 -44.57
CA GLU A 70 -17.16 -11.85 -43.23
C GLU A 70 -15.66 -11.56 -43.30
N LEU A 71 -15.14 -10.86 -42.29
CA LEU A 71 -13.70 -10.70 -42.17
C LEU A 71 -13.14 -12.09 -41.86
N GLU A 72 -12.46 -12.73 -42.83
CA GLU A 72 -11.65 -13.91 -42.51
C GLU A 72 -10.65 -13.47 -41.44
N GLU A 73 -10.71 -14.10 -40.27
CA GLU A 73 -9.75 -13.86 -39.18
C GLU A 73 -8.36 -14.26 -39.67
N SER A 74 -7.65 -13.32 -40.30
CA SER A 74 -6.21 -13.42 -40.42
C SER A 74 -5.68 -13.39 -39.00
N ILE A 75 -5.16 -14.53 -38.56
CA ILE A 75 -4.48 -14.71 -37.27
C ILE A 75 -3.29 -13.74 -37.24
N THR A 76 -3.52 -12.50 -36.81
CA THR A 76 -2.48 -11.56 -36.37
C THR A 76 -2.41 -11.64 -34.85
N GLY A 77 -2.16 -12.86 -34.34
CA GLY A 77 -2.04 -13.14 -32.91
C GLY A 77 -0.69 -12.72 -32.31
N GLU A 78 0.34 -12.43 -33.13
CA GLU A 78 1.68 -12.16 -32.60
C GLU A 78 1.89 -10.71 -32.12
N SER A 79 1.37 -9.69 -32.81
CA SER A 79 1.64 -8.28 -32.44
C SER A 79 0.91 -7.84 -31.17
N ASN A 80 -0.39 -8.13 -31.05
CA ASN A 80 -1.17 -7.77 -29.86
C ASN A 80 -0.74 -8.55 -28.61
N THR A 81 -0.30 -9.80 -28.77
CA THR A 81 0.22 -10.60 -27.66
C THR A 81 1.60 -10.10 -27.23
N HIS A 82 2.46 -9.68 -28.17
CA HIS A 82 3.77 -9.12 -27.83
C HIS A 82 3.66 -7.81 -27.04
N ASP A 83 2.76 -6.92 -27.45
CA ASP A 83 2.50 -5.66 -26.76
C ASP A 83 1.89 -5.90 -25.37
N LEU A 84 0.93 -6.82 -25.26
CA LEU A 84 0.34 -7.21 -23.97
C LEU A 84 1.38 -7.84 -23.04
N ILE A 85 2.22 -8.75 -23.55
CA ILE A 85 3.34 -9.35 -22.80
C ILE A 85 4.33 -8.27 -22.37
N HIS A 86 4.61 -7.29 -23.22
CA HIS A 86 5.50 -6.19 -22.90
C HIS A 86 4.94 -5.31 -21.78
N TYR A 87 3.66 -4.92 -21.85
CA TYR A 87 3.00 -4.18 -20.77
C TYR A 87 2.95 -4.97 -19.46
N GLN A 88 2.64 -6.26 -19.52
CA GLN A 88 2.66 -7.13 -18.35
C GLN A 88 4.06 -7.25 -17.73
N ARG A 89 5.11 -7.37 -18.55
CA ARG A 89 6.52 -7.38 -18.07
C ARG A 89 6.91 -6.06 -17.41
N GLN A 90 6.48 -4.92 -17.97
CA GLN A 90 6.71 -3.62 -17.36
C GLN A 90 6.00 -3.47 -16.02
N GLU A 91 4.74 -3.92 -15.93
CA GLU A 91 3.95 -3.86 -14.70
C GLU A 91 4.51 -4.81 -13.63
N ILE A 92 4.93 -6.02 -14.01
CA ILE A 92 5.66 -6.93 -13.12
C ILE A 92 6.92 -6.27 -12.60
N LYS A 93 7.69 -5.60 -13.46
CA LYS A 93 8.92 -4.90 -13.05
C LYS A 93 8.63 -3.72 -12.12
N ARG A 94 7.57 -2.96 -12.36
CA ARG A 94 7.09 -1.87 -11.49
C ARG A 94 6.67 -2.42 -10.12
N LEU A 95 5.85 -3.46 -10.10
CA LEU A 95 5.37 -4.11 -8.87
C LEU A 95 6.50 -4.80 -8.11
N GLN A 96 7.49 -5.37 -8.80
CA GLN A 96 8.71 -5.90 -8.18
C GLN A 96 9.51 -4.77 -7.53
N TYR A 97 9.71 -3.66 -8.23
CA TYR A 97 10.39 -2.48 -7.67
C TYR A 97 9.63 -1.89 -6.47
N GLU A 98 8.31 -1.78 -6.56
CA GLU A 98 7.46 -1.31 -5.46
C GLU A 98 7.48 -2.26 -4.26
N ASN A 99 7.43 -3.58 -4.50
CA ASN A 99 7.61 -4.59 -3.46
C ASN A 99 9.01 -4.55 -2.86
N GLU A 100 10.07 -4.33 -3.64
CA GLU A 100 11.43 -4.16 -3.09
C GLU A 100 11.53 -2.89 -2.25
N ARG A 101 10.90 -1.79 -2.69
CA ARG A 101 10.84 -0.54 -1.93
C ARG A 101 10.07 -0.71 -0.61
N LEU A 102 8.95 -1.43 -0.63
CA LEU A 102 8.14 -1.74 0.56
C LEU A 102 8.83 -2.77 1.47
N LYS A 103 9.59 -3.72 0.91
CA LYS A 103 10.46 -4.62 1.67
C LYS A 103 11.62 -3.88 2.33
N GLN A 104 12.15 -2.84 1.69
CA GLN A 104 13.22 -2.00 2.23
C GLN A 104 12.71 -0.96 3.25
N ASN A 105 11.50 -0.43 3.06
CA ASN A 105 10.84 0.50 3.97
C ASN A 105 9.37 0.09 4.15
N SER A 106 9.10 -0.72 5.17
CA SER A 106 7.71 -1.05 5.50
C SER A 106 6.94 0.23 5.82
N VAL A 107 5.64 0.27 5.52
CA VAL A 107 4.77 1.44 5.81
C VAL A 107 4.89 1.86 7.27
N GLU A 108 5.04 0.89 8.17
CA GLU A 108 5.24 1.10 9.60
C GLU A 108 6.56 1.81 9.93
N SER A 109 7.63 1.59 9.15
CA SER A 109 8.89 2.32 9.32
C SER A 109 8.76 3.80 8.97
N ILE A 110 8.02 4.12 7.90
CA ILE A 110 7.71 5.49 7.50
C ILE A 110 6.86 6.15 8.60
N LEU A 111 5.74 5.50 8.97
CA LEU A 111 4.85 6.00 10.03
C LEU A 111 5.60 6.23 11.34
N PHE A 112 6.46 5.29 11.75
CA PHE A 112 7.28 5.44 12.93
C PHE A 112 8.26 6.60 12.81
N SER A 113 8.88 6.81 11.65
CA SER A 113 9.85 7.89 11.43
C SER A 113 9.20 9.27 11.54
N GLU A 114 7.99 9.43 10.99
CA GLU A 114 7.21 10.66 10.97
C GLU A 114 6.44 10.91 12.27
N GLN A 115 6.25 9.87 13.10
CA GLN A 115 5.52 9.98 14.36
C GLN A 115 6.12 11.06 15.27
N GLU A 116 5.29 12.02 15.65
CA GLU A 116 5.58 13.01 16.69
C GLU A 116 5.62 12.36 18.07
N TYR A 117 6.54 12.83 18.92
CA TYR A 117 6.74 12.33 20.27
C TYR A 117 7.26 13.45 21.17
N ASP A 118 6.95 13.38 22.46
CA ASP A 118 7.36 14.39 23.43
C ASP A 118 8.69 14.03 24.11
N TRP A 119 9.00 12.73 24.18
CA TRP A 119 10.26 12.19 24.67
C TRP A 119 10.54 10.80 24.09
N SER A 120 11.79 10.35 24.13
CA SER A 120 12.18 9.06 23.54
C SER A 120 13.13 8.28 24.44
N THR A 121 13.17 6.96 24.24
CA THR A 121 14.21 6.10 24.83
C THR A 121 14.75 5.10 23.82
N THR A 122 15.99 4.69 24.01
CA THR A 122 16.56 3.51 23.35
C THR A 122 16.88 2.48 24.42
N VAL A 123 16.35 1.27 24.25
CA VAL A 123 16.49 0.16 25.21
C VAL A 123 17.18 -1.01 24.53
N ASP A 124 18.30 -1.46 25.08
CA ASP A 124 18.94 -2.69 24.64
C ASP A 124 18.32 -3.88 25.38
N ILE A 125 18.08 -4.98 24.67
CA ILE A 125 17.54 -6.22 25.21
C ILE A 125 18.57 -7.35 25.09
N LYS A 126 18.70 -8.14 26.16
CA LYS A 126 19.52 -9.35 26.18
C LYS A 126 18.70 -10.52 26.73
N VAL A 127 18.56 -11.56 25.91
CA VAL A 127 17.98 -12.84 26.35
C VAL A 127 19.06 -13.68 26.99
N THR A 128 18.84 -14.13 28.22
CA THR A 128 19.75 -15.00 28.98
C THR A 128 19.01 -16.24 29.46
N PHE A 129 19.73 -17.26 29.94
CA PHE A 129 19.12 -18.45 30.56
C PHE A 129 18.21 -18.09 31.74
N ASN A 130 18.52 -17.02 32.47
CA ASN A 130 17.76 -16.55 33.63
C ASN A 130 16.69 -15.50 33.25
N GLY A 131 16.23 -15.51 32.00
CA GLY A 131 15.21 -14.61 31.48
C GLY A 131 15.78 -13.40 30.73
N ILE A 132 14.94 -12.38 30.56
CA ILE A 132 15.24 -11.19 29.77
C ILE A 132 15.84 -10.10 30.65
N LYS A 133 16.96 -9.54 30.20
CA LYS A 133 17.54 -8.31 30.76
C LYS A 133 17.33 -7.16 29.79
N ARG A 134 17.15 -5.97 30.33
CA ARG A 134 17.08 -4.71 29.58
C ARG A 134 18.00 -3.66 30.17
N ARG A 135 18.36 -2.69 29.35
CA ARG A 135 19.13 -1.51 29.74
C ARG A 135 18.66 -0.32 28.94
N ILE A 136 18.37 0.80 29.61
CA ILE A 136 18.07 2.06 28.93
C ILE A 136 19.41 2.70 28.53
N LYS A 137 19.67 2.77 27.24
CA LYS A 137 20.93 3.27 26.65
C LYS A 137 20.89 4.78 26.44
N LYS A 138 19.75 5.30 25.98
CA LYS A 138 19.56 6.71 25.63
C LYS A 138 18.18 7.17 26.05
N ILE A 139 18.09 8.43 26.45
CA ILE A 139 16.84 9.15 26.69
C ILE A 139 16.98 10.52 26.02
N GLU A 140 15.90 11.01 25.42
CA GLU A 140 15.83 12.36 24.86
C GLU A 140 14.57 13.06 25.35
N ASN A 141 14.67 14.37 25.60
CA ASN A 141 13.55 15.26 25.97
C ASN A 141 12.74 14.82 27.20
N ILE A 142 13.40 14.22 28.21
CA ILE A 142 12.72 13.73 29.42
C ILE A 142 12.02 14.83 30.23
N GLY A 143 12.42 16.09 30.05
CA GLY A 143 11.76 17.26 30.63
C GLY A 143 10.26 17.33 30.33
N SER A 144 9.80 16.82 29.19
CA SER A 144 8.38 16.72 28.85
C SER A 144 7.62 15.84 29.86
N LEU A 145 8.20 14.70 30.23
CA LEU A 145 7.66 13.80 31.26
C LEU A 145 7.75 14.43 32.65
N ALA A 146 8.89 15.05 32.98
CA ALA A 146 9.10 15.72 34.26
C ALA A 146 8.07 16.83 34.51
N LYS A 147 7.77 17.63 33.48
CA LYS A 147 6.77 18.68 33.52
C LYS A 147 5.38 18.14 33.87
N HIS A 148 4.94 17.05 33.22
CA HIS A 148 3.62 16.45 33.48
C HIS A 148 3.54 15.78 34.85
N LEU A 149 4.63 15.18 35.31
CA LEU A 149 4.74 14.59 36.65
C LEU A 149 5.02 15.62 37.75
N LYS A 150 5.06 16.92 37.41
CA LYS A 150 5.34 18.06 38.32
C LYS A 150 6.61 17.85 39.15
N THR A 151 7.67 17.44 38.48
CA THR A 151 8.99 17.11 39.06
C THR A 151 10.11 17.64 38.16
N THR A 152 11.36 17.38 38.53
CA THR A 152 12.54 17.76 37.73
C THR A 152 13.14 16.54 37.05
N GLU A 153 13.87 16.75 35.96
CA GLU A 153 14.62 15.66 35.30
C GLU A 153 15.58 14.97 36.28
N LYS A 154 16.23 15.76 37.17
CA LYS A 154 17.15 15.26 38.18
C LYS A 154 16.49 14.24 39.14
N GLU A 155 15.21 14.43 39.47
CA GLU A 155 14.48 13.49 40.32
C GLU A 155 14.04 12.23 39.56
N LEU A 156 13.78 12.32 38.25
CA LEU A 156 13.35 11.18 37.43
C LEU A 156 14.50 10.31 36.91
N LEU A 157 15.62 10.90 36.51
CA LEU A 157 16.74 10.19 35.89
C LEU A 157 17.24 8.96 36.67
N PRO A 158 17.31 8.95 38.02
CA PRO A 158 17.69 7.77 38.78
C PRO A 158 16.83 6.52 38.51
N TYR A 159 15.54 6.69 38.19
CA TYR A 159 14.65 5.57 37.85
C TYR A 159 14.95 4.97 36.47
N PHE A 160 15.51 5.75 35.55
CA PHE A 160 15.90 5.22 34.26
C PHE A 160 17.24 4.47 34.30
N ASP A 161 18.04 4.69 35.35
CA ASP A 161 19.32 4.02 35.64
C ASP A 161 20.14 3.70 34.38
N LEU A 162 20.49 4.78 33.66
CA LEU A 162 21.10 4.73 32.34
C LEU A 162 22.31 3.81 32.30
N ASN A 163 22.40 3.05 31.21
CA ASN A 163 23.51 2.16 30.89
C ASN A 163 23.75 1.01 31.89
N LYS A 164 22.81 0.70 32.79
CA LYS A 164 22.85 -0.50 33.65
C LYS A 164 21.88 -1.59 33.22
N TRP A 165 22.34 -2.83 33.30
CA TRP A 165 21.54 -4.01 32.95
C TRP A 165 20.72 -4.49 34.14
N HIS A 166 19.41 -4.53 33.96
CA HIS A 166 18.46 -5.06 34.94
C HIS A 166 17.66 -6.21 34.35
N ARG A 167 17.11 -7.08 35.20
CA ARG A 167 16.05 -7.99 34.76
C ARG A 167 14.84 -7.15 34.32
N MET A 168 14.09 -7.63 33.34
CA MET A 168 12.97 -6.91 32.74
C MET A 168 11.99 -6.36 33.80
N ASN A 169 11.61 -7.21 34.75
CA ASN A 169 10.62 -6.91 35.79
C ASN A 169 11.20 -6.16 37.00
N ASP A 170 12.52 -6.07 37.12
CA ASP A 170 13.19 -5.51 38.30
C ASP A 170 13.89 -4.16 38.01
N HIS A 171 13.67 -3.60 36.82
CA HIS A 171 14.30 -2.33 36.43
C HIS A 171 13.72 -1.16 37.25
N PRO A 172 14.53 -0.21 37.75
CA PRO A 172 14.07 0.88 38.64
C PRO A 172 12.90 1.69 38.09
N ILE A 173 12.81 1.88 36.77
CA ILE A 173 11.70 2.54 36.08
C ILE A 173 10.32 1.96 36.43
N ASN A 174 10.25 0.68 36.80
CA ASN A 174 8.99 0.04 37.18
C ASN A 174 8.39 0.67 38.45
N ASN A 175 9.20 1.33 39.28
CA ASN A 175 8.72 2.03 40.48
C ASN A 175 7.90 3.28 40.15
N ILE A 176 7.98 3.79 38.92
CA ILE A 176 7.22 4.96 38.47
C ILE A 176 6.25 4.64 37.34
N ILE A 177 6.09 3.36 36.97
CA ILE A 177 5.07 2.90 36.03
C ILE A 177 3.90 2.32 36.84
N THR A 178 2.67 2.64 36.46
CA THR A 178 1.50 2.11 37.18
C THR A 178 1.45 0.58 37.12
N SER A 179 0.90 -0.05 38.17
CA SER A 179 0.77 -1.51 38.21
C SER A 179 -0.08 -2.06 37.06
N GLN A 180 -1.05 -1.28 36.57
CA GLN A 180 -1.86 -1.66 35.41
C GLN A 180 -1.02 -1.70 34.12
N SER A 181 -0.22 -0.66 33.87
CA SER A 181 0.70 -0.64 32.74
C SER A 181 1.76 -1.72 32.85
N LEU A 182 2.30 -2.01 34.05
CA LEU A 182 3.23 -3.12 34.26
C LEU A 182 2.62 -4.49 33.92
N LYS A 183 1.37 -4.75 34.32
CA LYS A 183 0.66 -5.97 33.95
C LYS A 183 0.48 -6.09 32.43
N ASN A 184 0.13 -4.99 31.76
CA ASN A 184 -0.01 -4.95 30.31
C ASN A 184 1.32 -5.15 29.59
N LEU A 185 2.39 -4.53 30.08
CA LEU A 185 3.76 -4.72 29.60
C LEU A 185 4.22 -6.16 29.76
N ALA A 186 3.93 -6.81 30.89
CA ALA A 186 4.28 -8.21 31.11
C ALA A 186 3.61 -9.14 30.08
N LYS A 187 2.31 -8.93 29.81
CA LYS A 187 1.58 -9.69 28.77
C LYS A 187 2.19 -9.49 27.38
N LYS A 188 2.49 -8.24 27.00
CA LYS A 188 3.14 -7.94 25.70
C LYS A 188 4.58 -8.44 25.64
N THR A 189 5.28 -8.48 26.77
CA THR A 189 6.64 -9.03 26.86
C THR A 189 6.64 -10.53 26.62
N ALA A 190 5.64 -11.28 27.09
CA ALA A 190 5.51 -12.70 26.78
C ALA A 190 5.39 -12.92 25.26
N ILE A 191 4.50 -12.18 24.60
CA ILE A 191 4.35 -12.18 23.14
C ILE A 191 5.67 -11.82 22.45
N PHE A 192 6.36 -10.78 22.93
CA PHE A 192 7.67 -10.37 22.42
C PHE A 192 8.75 -11.45 22.63
N THR A 193 8.70 -12.20 23.72
CA THR A 193 9.63 -13.30 23.99
C THR A 193 9.40 -14.44 23.02
N ASP A 194 8.14 -14.75 22.72
CA ASP A 194 7.76 -15.80 21.78
C ASP A 194 8.14 -15.42 20.36
N ILE A 195 7.95 -14.14 20.00
CA ILE A 195 8.53 -13.49 18.82
C ILE A 195 10.03 -13.82 18.84
N ILE A 196 10.85 -13.26 19.74
CA ILE A 196 12.33 -13.42 19.73
C ILE A 196 12.79 -14.88 19.66
N LYS A 197 12.13 -15.79 20.40
CA LYS A 197 12.44 -17.23 20.36
C LYS A 197 12.22 -17.81 18.97
N ASN A 198 11.12 -17.44 18.31
CA ASN A 198 10.84 -17.86 16.94
C ASN A 198 11.81 -17.21 15.94
N PHE A 199 12.26 -15.97 16.14
CA PHE A 199 13.29 -15.34 15.27
C PHE A 199 14.61 -16.10 15.27
N LYS A 200 15.08 -16.54 16.45
CA LYS A 200 16.31 -17.34 16.55
C LYS A 200 16.24 -18.67 15.80
N ASN A 201 15.06 -19.27 15.68
CA ASN A 201 14.88 -20.58 15.05
C ASN A 201 14.61 -20.49 13.54
N LEU A 202 14.22 -19.32 13.01
CA LEU A 202 13.75 -19.16 11.62
C LEU A 202 14.70 -18.42 10.68
N GLY A 203 15.94 -18.18 11.10
CA GLY A 203 17.14 -18.04 10.26
C GLY A 203 17.22 -16.90 9.23
N LYS A 204 16.18 -16.61 8.45
CA LYS A 204 16.17 -15.65 7.33
C LYS A 204 14.79 -15.08 6.95
N PHE A 205 13.69 -15.53 7.55
CA PHE A 205 12.34 -15.17 7.05
C PHE A 205 11.74 -13.89 7.64
N PHE A 206 12.34 -13.31 8.69
CA PHE A 206 11.87 -12.06 9.29
C PHE A 206 13.01 -11.07 9.57
N SER A 207 13.91 -10.87 8.62
CA SER A 207 14.86 -9.76 8.68
C SER A 207 14.12 -8.44 8.45
N GLY A 208 13.80 -7.70 9.51
CA GLY A 208 13.14 -6.40 9.38
C GLY A 208 12.82 -5.78 10.74
N ASP A 209 12.63 -4.46 10.74
CA ASP A 209 12.18 -3.75 11.92
C ASP A 209 10.76 -4.17 12.30
N HIS A 210 10.45 -4.25 13.60
CA HIS A 210 9.10 -4.60 14.08
C HIS A 210 8.51 -3.48 14.91
N PHE A 211 7.22 -3.24 14.75
CA PHE A 211 6.54 -2.09 15.33
C PHE A 211 5.47 -2.55 16.31
N ILE A 212 5.50 -2.02 17.53
CA ILE A 212 4.51 -2.31 18.58
C ILE A 212 4.09 -1.01 19.24
N THR A 213 2.79 -0.85 19.45
CA THR A 213 2.25 0.25 20.25
C THR A 213 1.84 -0.26 21.63
N ILE A 214 2.24 0.49 22.67
CA ILE A 214 1.97 0.18 24.07
C ILE A 214 1.49 1.45 24.81
N PHE A 215 0.56 1.27 25.74
CA PHE A 215 0.15 2.33 26.65
C PHE A 215 0.92 2.18 27.96
N VAL A 216 1.62 3.24 28.36
CA VAL A 216 2.42 3.25 29.59
C VAL A 216 2.05 4.49 30.39
N ASP A 217 1.50 4.27 31.57
CA ASP A 217 1.17 5.33 32.48
C ASP A 217 2.26 5.43 33.53
N TYR A 218 2.78 6.63 33.72
CA TYR A 218 3.78 6.95 34.72
C TYR A 218 3.10 7.63 35.91
N SER A 219 3.45 7.22 37.13
CA SER A 219 2.96 7.85 38.37
C SER A 219 4.13 8.17 39.28
N PHE A 220 4.22 9.43 39.69
CA PHE A 220 5.28 9.90 40.58
C PHE A 220 4.75 10.98 41.54
N LYS A 221 4.97 10.78 42.85
CA LYS A 221 4.51 11.70 43.91
C LYS A 221 3.03 12.11 43.77
N GLY A 222 2.17 11.17 43.36
CA GLY A 222 0.73 11.39 43.18
C GLY A 222 0.30 12.03 41.85
N ASN A 223 1.24 12.42 40.98
CA ASN A 223 0.92 12.92 39.63
C ASN A 223 0.95 11.77 38.63
N LEU A 224 -0.01 11.76 37.71
CA LEU A 224 -0.16 10.76 36.66
C LEU A 224 0.17 11.39 35.31
N CYS A 225 0.94 10.66 34.48
CA CYS A 225 1.19 11.01 33.09
C CYS A 225 0.88 9.80 32.21
N ARG A 226 -0.18 9.89 31.42
CA ARG A 226 -0.58 8.85 30.47
C ARG A 226 0.21 9.00 29.19
N THR A 227 0.74 7.89 28.65
CA THR A 227 1.51 7.94 27.41
C THR A 227 1.15 6.78 26.48
N ILE A 228 1.25 7.05 25.19
CA ILE A 228 1.33 6.05 24.15
C ILE A 228 2.79 5.98 23.68
N CYS A 229 3.38 4.79 23.77
CA CYS A 229 4.73 4.54 23.26
C CYS A 229 4.62 3.74 21.97
N TYR A 230 5.17 4.32 20.91
CA TYR A 230 5.43 3.62 19.66
C TYR A 230 6.82 3.02 19.76
N CYS A 231 6.94 1.71 19.56
CA CYS A 231 8.18 0.97 19.73
C CYS A 231 8.62 0.42 18.39
N LYS A 232 9.85 0.71 17.98
CA LYS A 232 10.54 0.09 16.85
C LYS A 232 11.61 -0.85 17.39
N ILE A 233 11.42 -2.14 17.18
CA ILE A 233 12.35 -3.21 17.50
C ILE A 233 13.28 -3.38 16.31
N ILE A 234 14.56 -3.22 16.56
CA ILE A 234 15.63 -3.34 15.57
C ILE A 234 16.44 -4.58 15.95
N GLU A 235 16.42 -5.58 15.08
CA GLU A 235 17.22 -6.79 15.23
C GLU A 235 18.41 -6.75 14.25
N SER A 236 19.61 -6.74 14.82
CA SER A 236 20.85 -6.90 14.06
C SER A 236 21.74 -7.93 14.77
N THR A 237 22.89 -7.52 15.29
CA THR A 237 23.71 -8.34 16.20
C THR A 237 23.20 -8.31 17.65
N LYS A 238 22.37 -7.32 17.98
CA LYS A 238 21.72 -7.11 19.28
C LYS A 238 20.29 -6.65 19.04
N ILE A 239 19.40 -6.94 19.99
CA ILE A 239 18.02 -6.46 19.97
C ILE A 239 18.00 -5.09 20.65
N SER A 240 17.58 -4.06 19.90
CA SER A 240 17.38 -2.70 20.41
C SER A 240 15.95 -2.26 20.18
N ILE A 241 15.36 -1.55 21.12
CA ILE A 241 14.01 -1.00 21.00
C ILE A 241 14.12 0.52 21.09
N VAL A 242 13.70 1.21 20.03
CA VAL A 242 13.54 2.66 20.02
C VAL A 242 12.10 2.96 20.36
N ASN A 243 11.87 3.66 21.47
CA ASN A 243 10.55 4.09 21.92
C ASN A 243 10.38 5.57 21.67
N LYS A 244 9.34 5.93 20.92
CA LYS A 244 8.82 7.29 20.78
C LYS A 244 7.59 7.42 21.68
N CYS A 245 7.68 8.24 22.73
CA CYS A 245 6.64 8.38 23.73
C CYS A 245 5.89 9.69 23.50
N LYS A 246 4.57 9.58 23.25
CA LYS A 246 3.65 10.72 23.18
C LYS A 246 2.81 10.75 24.45
N ILE A 247 2.78 11.89 25.11
CA ILE A 247 1.94 12.17 26.26
C ILE A 247 0.52 12.39 25.75
N LEU A 248 -0.41 11.67 26.36
CA LEU A 248 -1.83 11.86 26.12
C LEU A 248 -2.25 13.01 27.03
N SER A 249 -2.44 14.19 26.43
CA SER A 249 -3.04 15.32 27.13
C SER A 249 -4.45 14.94 27.58
N ASP A 250 -4.75 15.21 28.86
CA ASP A 250 -6.14 15.26 29.34
C ASP A 250 -6.87 16.48 28.74
#